data_AF-U2KDS7-F1
#
_entry.id   AF-U2KDS7-F1
#
_cell.length_a   1.000
_cell.length_b   1.000
_cell.length_c   1.000
_cell.angle_alpha   90.00
_cell.angle_beta   90.00
_cell.angle_gamma   90.00
#
_symmetry.space_group_name_H-M   'P 1'
#
loop_
_entity.id
_entity.type
_entity.pdbx_description
1 polymer ?
#
loop_
_entity_poly.entity_id
_entity_poly.type
_entity_poly.pdbx_seq_one_letter_code
_entity_poly.pdbx_strand_id
1 'polypeptide(L)' 'RFGLEDGRSRTLEEVGQSFGVTRERIRQIEAKALRKLRHPSRSKVLRDFLE' A
#
# COMPACT_ATOMS: atom_id res chain seq x y z
N ARG A 1 -1.51 -1.80 5.38
CA ARG A 1 -0.88 -0.58 5.95
C ARG A 1 -1.92 0.51 6.23
N PHE A 2 -2.73 0.91 5.25
CA PHE A 2 -3.68 2.03 5.39
C PHE A 2 -5.01 1.70 6.12
N GLY A 3 -5.13 0.55 6.79
CA GLY A 3 -6.35 0.19 7.53
C GLY A 3 -7.59 -0.05 6.66
N LEU A 4 -7.42 -0.46 5.40
CA LEU A 4 -8.55 -0.65 4.46
C LEU A 4 -9.46 -1.83 4.81
N GLU A 5 -9.02 -2.78 5.64
CA GLU A 5 -9.79 -3.96 6.03
C GLU A 5 -10.37 -3.84 7.44
N ASP A 6 -9.58 -3.37 8.41
CA ASP A 6 -9.92 -3.36 9.84
C ASP A 6 -9.96 -1.96 10.46
N GLY A 7 -9.80 -0.91 9.64
CA GLY A 7 -9.76 0.49 10.09
C GLY A 7 -8.48 0.88 10.83
N ARG A 8 -7.55 -0.05 11.08
CA ARG A 8 -6.33 0.21 11.85
C ARG A 8 -5.14 0.38 10.90
N SER A 9 -4.61 1.59 10.86
CA SER A 9 -3.35 1.84 10.16
C SER A 9 -2.19 1.18 10.90
N ARG A 10 -1.21 0.70 10.13
CA ARG A 10 -0.01 0.03 10.64
C ARG A 10 1.22 0.72 10.06
N THR A 11 2.26 0.85 10.85
CA THR A 11 3.56 1.36 10.42
C THR A 11 4.29 0.36 9.52
N LEU A 12 5.33 0.81 8.81
CA LEU A 12 6.15 -0.09 8.00
C LEU A 12 6.90 -1.12 8.87
N GLU A 13 7.23 -0.77 10.11
CA GLU A 13 7.90 -1.65 11.07
C GLU A 13 6.95 -2.77 11.53
N GLU A 14 5.73 -2.43 11.97
CA GLU A 14 4.72 -3.40 12.41
C GLU A 14 4.32 -4.36 11.28
N VAL A 15 4.20 -3.85 10.05
CA VAL A 15 3.96 -4.67 8.87
C VAL A 15 5.19 -5.56 8.62
N GLY A 16 6.40 -5.02 8.72
CA GLY A 16 7.64 -5.81 8.57
C GLY A 16 7.68 -6.99 9.54
N GLN A 17 7.43 -6.73 10.82
CA GLN A 17 7.37 -7.75 11.87
C GLN A 17 6.30 -8.81 11.58
N SER A 18 5.09 -8.40 11.18
CA SER A 18 3.99 -9.32 10.88
C SER A 18 4.28 -10.24 9.69
N PHE A 19 5.06 -9.78 8.72
CA PHE A 19 5.43 -10.53 7.51
C PHE A 19 6.82 -11.17 7.58
N GLY A 20 7.53 -11.04 8.70
CA GLY A 20 8.89 -11.57 8.86
C GLY A 20 9.92 -10.95 7.91
N VAL A 21 9.73 -9.69 7.52
CA VAL A 21 10.62 -8.97 6.59
C VAL A 21 11.04 -7.61 7.16
N THR A 22 12.10 -7.03 6.60
CA THR A 22 12.61 -5.74 7.06
C THR A 22 11.65 -4.60 6.70
N ARG A 23 11.69 -3.52 7.50
CA ARG A 23 10.99 -2.26 7.20
C ARG A 23 11.27 -1.73 5.79
N GLU A 24 12.52 -1.77 5.36
CA GLU A 24 12.89 -1.29 4.02
C GLU A 24 12.29 -2.17 2.92
N ARG A 25 12.15 -3.49 3.16
CA ARG A 25 11.46 -4.36 2.21
C ARG A 25 9.99 -3.99 2.05
N ILE A 26 9.29 -3.68 3.15
CA ILE A 26 7.90 -3.18 3.09
C ILE A 26 7.84 -1.85 2.33
N ARG A 27 8.77 -0.93 2.58
CA ARG A 27 8.84 0.36 1.85
C ARG A 27 8.97 0.17 0.34
N GLN A 28 9.84 -0.75 -0.10
CA GLN A 28 10.02 -1.07 -1.53
C GLN A 28 8.75 -1.66 -2.15
N ILE A 29 8.09 -2.58 -1.45
CA ILE A 29 6.83 -3.19 -1.92
C ILE A 29 5.75 -2.12 -2.05
N GLU A 30 5.63 -1.22 -1.07
CA GLU A 30 4.68 -0.10 -1.10
C GLU A 30 4.94 0.82 -2.31
N ALA A 31 6.18 1.25 -2.52
CA ALA A 31 6.55 2.07 -3.67
C ALA A 31 6.21 1.38 -5.00
N LYS A 32 6.49 0.07 -5.11
CA LYS A 32 6.16 -0.73 -6.30
C LYS A 32 4.64 -0.86 -6.50
N ALA A 33 3.87 -1.02 -5.44
CA ALA A 33 2.41 -1.10 -5.48
C ALA A 33 1.80 0.24 -5.92
N LEU A 34 2.20 1.34 -5.30
CA LEU A 34 1.75 2.69 -5.68
C LEU A 34 2.07 2.99 -7.15
N ARG A 35 3.26 2.63 -7.63
CA ARG A 35 3.61 2.78 -9.05
C ARG A 35 2.67 2.01 -9.97
N LYS A 36 2.29 0.78 -9.59
CA LYS A 36 1.32 -0.02 -10.36
C LYS A 36 -0.07 0.62 -10.35
N LEU A 37 -0.53 1.12 -9.22
CA LEU A 37 -1.86 1.73 -9.07
C LEU A 37 -1.98 3.05 -9.85
N ARG A 38 -0.89 3.80 -10.02
CA ARG A 38 -0.86 5.02 -10.84
C ARG A 38 -0.98 4.77 -12.35
N HIS A 39 -0.78 3.52 -12.81
CA HIS A 39 -0.87 3.21 -14.24
C HIS A 39 -2.31 3.41 -14.76
N PRO A 40 -2.52 4.04 -15.93
CA PRO A 40 -3.86 4.39 -16.44
C PRO A 40 -4.86 3.23 -16.47
N SER A 41 -4.39 2.02 -16.83
CA SER A 41 -5.26 0.83 -16.87
C SER A 41 -5.81 0.41 -15.51
N ARG A 42 -5.16 0.79 -14.41
CA ARG A 42 -5.58 0.46 -13.03
C ARG A 42 -6.16 1.65 -12.30
N SER A 43 -5.69 2.86 -12.60
CA SER A 43 -6.18 4.08 -11.96
C SER A 43 -7.57 4.48 -12.44
N LYS A 44 -8.04 4.01 -13.61
CA LYS A 44 -9.38 4.35 -14.14
C LYS A 44 -10.49 4.08 -13.12
N VAL A 45 -10.49 2.91 -12.46
CA VAL A 45 -11.50 2.55 -11.44
C VAL A 45 -11.40 3.41 -10.18
N LEU A 46 -10.21 3.94 -9.89
CA LEU A 46 -9.97 4.75 -8.69
C LEU A 46 -10.20 6.25 -8.91
N ARG A 47 -10.27 6.70 -10.17
CA ARG A 47 -10.47 8.12 -10.51
C ARG A 47 -11.85 8.62 -10.11
N ASP A 48 -12.87 7.78 -10.23
CA ASP A 48 -14.26 8.13 -9.90
C ASP A 48 -14.46 8.40 -8.39
N PHE A 49 -13.48 8.04 -7.55
CA PHE A 49 -13.48 8.32 -6.11
C PHE A 49 -12.73 9.61 -5.73
N LEU A 50 -12.23 10.37 -6.72
CA LEU A 50 -11.51 11.64 -6.51
C LEU A 50 -12.33 12.88 -6.91
N GLU A 51 -13.56 12.69 -7.41
CA GLU A 51 -14.59 13.74 -7.57
C GLU A 51 -15.38 13.93 -6.27
#